data_AF-A0A7T8GRD2-F1
#
_entry.id   AF-A0A7T8GRD2-F1
#
_cell.length_a   1.000
_cell.length_b   1.000
_cell.length_c   1.000
_cell.angle_alpha   90.00
_cell.angle_beta   90.00
_cell.angle_gamma   90.00
#
_symmetry.space_group_name_H-M   'P 1'
#
loop_
_entity.id
_entity.type
_entity.pdbx_description
1 polymer ?
#
loop_
_entity_poly.entity_id
_entity_poly.type
_entity_poly.pdbx_seq_one_letter_code
_entity_poly.pdbx_strand_id
1 'polypeptide(L)' 'QNASAPVFTNFLEPLNVRSGHTARFTVTFEGHPPPAVKWYRYGFHIQESKEFKISTTETSSLSPS' A
#
# COMPACT_ATOMS: atom_id res chain seq x y z
N GLN A 1 23.12 -11.40 -7.54
CA GLN A 1 21.67 -11.16 -7.47
C GLN A 1 21.36 -10.03 -8.44
N ASN A 2 20.39 -10.21 -9.34
CA ASN A 2 20.04 -9.16 -10.31
C ASN A 2 19.03 -8.20 -9.69
N ALA A 3 19.25 -6.91 -9.86
CA ALA A 3 18.27 -5.89 -9.50
C ALA A 3 17.14 -5.87 -10.54
N SER A 4 15.91 -5.64 -10.09
CA SER A 4 14.74 -5.47 -10.94
C SER A 4 13.96 -4.24 -10.50
N ALA A 5 13.49 -3.45 -11.48
CA ALA A 5 12.71 -2.26 -11.20
C ALA A 5 11.36 -2.63 -10.55
N PRO A 6 10.82 -1.78 -9.66
CA PRO A 6 9.52 -2.02 -9.06
C PRO A 6 8.41 -1.99 -10.11
N VAL A 7 7.55 -3.00 -10.11
CA VAL A 7 6.37 -3.09 -10.99
C VAL A 7 5.16 -3.49 -10.16
N PHE A 8 4.06 -2.75 -10.28
CA PHE A 8 2.79 -3.17 -9.70
C PHE A 8 2.23 -4.34 -10.51
N THR A 9 1.95 -5.44 -9.82
CA THR A 9 1.26 -6.61 -10.38
C THR A 9 -0.23 -6.58 -10.06
N ASN A 10 -0.62 -5.89 -8.98
CA ASN A 10 -2.01 -5.55 -8.69
C ASN A 10 -2.12 -4.10 -8.22
N PHE A 11 -3.01 -3.37 -8.87
CA PHE A 11 -3.23 -1.96 -8.62
C PHE A 11 -4.29 -1.72 -7.55
N LEU A 12 -4.35 -0.49 -7.08
CA LEU A 12 -5.38 0.02 -6.19
C LEU A 12 -6.74 -0.03 -6.89
N GLU A 13 -7.71 -0.72 -6.28
CA GLU A 13 -9.07 -0.81 -6.79
C GLU A 13 -10.05 0.06 -5.98
N PRO A 14 -11.10 0.62 -6.61
CA PRO A 14 -12.17 1.30 -5.90
C PRO A 14 -12.87 0.37 -4.90
N LEU A 15 -13.06 0.85 -3.67
CA LEU A 15 -13.71 0.10 -2.61
C LEU A 15 -14.95 0.85 -2.10
N ASN A 16 -16.09 0.18 -2.04
CA ASN A 16 -17.30 0.69 -1.39
C ASN A 16 -17.39 0.11 0.02
N VAL A 17 -17.33 0.98 1.04
CA VAL A 17 -17.36 0.59 2.45
C VAL A 17 -18.53 1.28 3.14
N ARG A 18 -19.18 0.57 4.06
CA ARG A 18 -20.26 1.15 4.87
C ARG A 18 -19.70 2.20 5.83
N SER A 19 -20.48 3.24 6.08
CA SER A 19 -20.12 4.24 7.10
C SER A 19 -19.82 3.55 8.44
N GLY A 20 -18.75 3.99 9.10
CA GLY A 20 -18.26 3.41 10.35
C GLY A 20 -17.44 2.12 10.21
N HIS A 21 -17.22 1.60 9.00
CA HIS A 21 -16.33 0.46 8.76
C HIS A 21 -14.99 0.92 8.17
N THR A 22 -13.94 0.17 8.46
CA THR A 22 -12.58 0.41 7.96
C THR A 22 -12.47 0.12 6.47
N ALA A 23 -11.91 1.08 5.72
CA ALA A 23 -11.49 0.86 4.35
C ALA A 23 -10.02 0.38 4.33
N ARG A 24 -9.75 -0.74 3.65
CA ARG A 24 -8.39 -1.26 3.48
C ARG A 24 -8.13 -1.55 2.02
N PHE A 25 -7.18 -0.84 1.45
CA PHE A 25 -6.69 -1.08 0.10
C PHE A 25 -5.45 -1.98 0.15
N THR A 26 -5.26 -2.76 -0.91
CA THR A 26 -4.14 -3.67 -1.07
C THR A 26 -3.54 -3.44 -2.45
N VAL A 27 -2.22 -3.36 -2.53
CA VAL A 27 -1.48 -3.41 -3.81
C VAL A 27 -0.46 -4.54 -3.73
N THR A 28 -0.14 -5.13 -4.89
CA THR A 28 0.96 -6.09 -5.01
C THR A 28 1.95 -5.62 -6.04
N PHE A 29 3.21 -5.95 -5.83
CA PHE A 29 4.32 -5.50 -6.64
C PHE A 29 5.44 -6.52 -6.62
N GLU A 30 6.32 -6.40 -7.61
CA GLU A 30 7.57 -7.14 -7.72
C GLU A 30 8.72 -6.15 -7.86
N GLY A 31 9.92 -6.54 -7.44
CA GLY A 31 11.11 -5.70 -7.51
C GLY A 31 12.20 -6.23 -6.59
N HIS A 32 13.46 -5.99 -6.96
CA HIS A 32 14.61 -6.39 -6.16
C HIS A 32 15.68 -5.28 -6.16
N PRO A 33 16.11 -4.77 -4.99
CA PRO A 33 15.64 -5.12 -3.64
C PRO A 33 14.15 -4.76 -3.43
N PRO A 34 13.52 -5.26 -2.35
CA PRO A 34 12.11 -5.01 -2.08
C PRO A 34 11.80 -3.50 -2.12
N PRO A 35 10.79 -3.06 -2.88
CA PRO A 35 10.53 -1.64 -3.05
C PRO A 35 9.91 -1.02 -1.80
N ALA A 36 10.21 0.26 -1.57
CA ALA A 36 9.54 1.04 -0.55
C ALA A 36 8.19 1.56 -1.05
N VAL A 37 7.13 1.36 -0.27
CA VAL A 37 5.77 1.81 -0.62
C VAL A 37 5.35 2.97 0.28
N LYS A 38 4.70 3.99 -0.32
CA LYS A 38 4.12 5.14 0.37
C LYS A 38 2.66 5.30 0.00
N TRP A 39 1.83 5.57 1.00
CA TRP A 39 0.40 5.79 0.84
C TRP A 39 0.06 7.27 0.88
N TYR A 40 -0.91 7.69 0.08
CA TYR A 40 -1.36 9.07 -0.01
C TYR A 40 -2.89 9.13 0.08
N ARG A 41 -3.41 10.13 0.81
CA ARG A 41 -4.85 10.42 0.89
C ARG A 41 -5.08 11.88 0.57
N TYR A 42 -5.88 12.15 -0.46
CA TYR A 42 -6.15 13.50 -0.98
C TYR A 42 -4.86 14.29 -1.29
N GLY A 43 -3.83 13.62 -1.80
CA GLY A 43 -2.52 14.23 -2.09
C GLY A 43 -1.57 14.35 -0.90
N PHE A 44 -2.03 14.08 0.33
CA PHE A 44 -1.20 14.10 1.53
C PHE A 44 -0.58 12.74 1.81
N HIS A 45 0.73 12.71 2.05
CA HIS A 45 1.44 11.50 2.46
C HIS A 45 0.92 11.04 3.83
N ILE A 46 0.56 9.76 3.92
CA ILE A 46 0.14 9.13 5.17
C ILE A 46 1.37 8.45 5.77
N GLN A 47 1.76 8.91 6.95
CA GLN A 47 2.80 8.26 7.74
C GLN A 47 2.15 7.27 8.71
N GLU A 48 2.84 6.15 8.95
CA GLU A 48 2.40 5.19 9.95
C GLU A 48 2.33 5.85 11.33
N SER A 49 1.21 5.64 12.02
CA SER A 49 0.93 6.19 13.34
C SER A 49 0.01 5.26 14.13
N LYS A 50 -0.35 5.64 15.36
CA LYS A 50 -1.33 4.90 16.16
C LYS A 50 -2.70 4.80 15.46
N GLU A 51 -3.03 5.82 14.66
CA GLU A 51 -4.29 5.93 13.93
C GLU A 51 -4.20 5.32 12.52
N PHE A 52 -3.02 5.31 11.89
CA PHE A 52 -2.83 4.80 10.53
C PHE A 52 -1.79 3.68 10.51
N LYS A 53 -2.25 2.43 10.40
CA LYS A 53 -1.35 1.25 10.33
C LYS A 53 -1.11 0.80 8.90
N ILE A 54 0.09 1.03 8.40
CA ILE A 54 0.52 0.54 7.08
C ILE A 54 1.17 -0.83 7.27
N SER A 55 1.02 -1.75 6.32
CA SER A 55 1.72 -3.03 6.39
C SER A 55 2.28 -3.37 5.03
N THR A 56 3.59 -3.29 4.89
CA THR A 56 4.31 -3.55 3.64
C THR A 56 5.20 -4.79 3.82
N THR A 57 5.03 -5.75 2.93
CA THR A 57 5.86 -6.95 2.78
C THR A 57 6.74 -6.80 1.53
N GLU A 58 7.51 -7.83 1.21
CA GLU A 58 8.38 -7.86 0.02
C GLU A 58 7.61 -7.68 -1.30
N THR A 59 6.35 -8.11 -1.36
CA THR A 59 5.55 -8.14 -2.60
C THR A 59 4.18 -7.49 -2.47
N SER A 60 3.83 -6.93 -1.31
CA SER A 60 2.49 -6.39 -1.07
C SER A 60 2.50 -5.24 -0.08
N SER A 61 1.53 -4.35 -0.18
CA SER A 61 1.31 -3.30 0.81
C SER A 61 -0.17 -3.10 1.06
N LEU A 62 -0.52 -2.90 2.34
CA LEU A 62 -1.85 -2.59 2.83
C LEU A 62 -1.90 -1.12 3.23
N SER A 63 -2.97 -0.45 2.83
CA SER A 63 -3.24 0.92 3.21
C SER A 63 -3.54 1.02 4.71
N PRO A 64 -3.36 2.22 5.28
CA PRO A 64 -3.80 2.44 6.64
C PRO A 64 -5.32 2.36 6.75
N SER A 65 -5.77 1.71 7.83
CA SER A 65 -7.17 1.57 8.26
C SER A 65 -7.72 2.82 8.92
#